data_AF-A0A316MSG5-F1
#
_entry.id   AF-A0A316MSG5-F1
#
_cell.length_a   1.000
_cell.length_b   1.000
_cell.length_c   1.000
_cell.angle_alpha   90.00
_cell.angle_beta   90.00
_cell.angle_gamma   90.00
#
_symmetry.space_group_name_H-M   'P 1'
#
loop_
_entity.id
_entity.type
_entity.pdbx_description
1 polymer ?
#
loop_
_entity_poly.entity_id
_entity_poly.type
_entity_poly.pdbx_seq_one_letter_code
_entity_poly.pdbx_strand_id
1 'polypeptide(L)'
;MKKKVKDPAWRTVIDGFLDDFMPAAPGMPEKDTVTYTSSMIVAELADMVDVSIDDVALVMLDRGFRPERVNHGAMGWRMIPVSKAKP
;
A
#
# COMPACT_ATOMS: atom_id res chain seq x y z
N MET A 1 -23.78 12.26 15.18
CA MET A 1 -23.15 11.86 13.90
C MET A 1 -23.61 10.44 13.57
N LYS A 2 -24.16 10.21 12.37
CA LYS A 2 -24.45 8.84 11.91
C LYS A 2 -23.10 8.19 11.55
N LYS A 3 -22.74 7.06 12.16
CA LYS A 3 -21.60 6.25 11.70
C LYS A 3 -21.93 5.83 10.27
N LYS A 4 -21.20 6.33 9.28
CA LYS A 4 -21.19 5.71 7.96
C LYS A 4 -20.65 4.29 8.16
N VAL A 5 -21.48 3.30 7.87
CA VAL A 5 -21.02 1.91 7.84
C VAL A 5 -20.11 1.82 6.61
N LYS A 6 -18.84 1.52 6.86
CA LYS A 6 -17.85 1.37 5.80
C LYS A 6 -18.21 0.16 4.96
N ASP A 7 -18.11 0.28 3.63
CA ASP A 7 -18.39 -0.83 2.72
C ASP A 7 -17.50 -2.03 3.09
N PRO A 8 -18.05 -3.19 3.49
CA PRO A 8 -17.25 -4.35 3.89
C PRO A 8 -16.24 -4.81 2.82
N ALA A 9 -16.44 -4.45 1.54
CA ALA A 9 -15.52 -4.76 0.45
C ALA A 9 -14.24 -3.91 0.45
N TRP A 10 -14.12 -2.87 1.31
CA TRP A 10 -12.97 -1.97 1.35
C TRP A 10 -11.63 -2.71 1.46
N ARG A 11 -11.59 -3.79 2.25
CA ARG A 11 -10.39 -4.58 2.44
C ARG A 11 -10.01 -5.34 1.17
N THR A 12 -11.00 -5.96 0.51
CA THR A 12 -10.82 -6.69 -0.74
C THR A 12 -10.25 -5.79 -1.84
N VAL A 13 -10.68 -4.53 -1.91
CA VAL A 13 -10.16 -3.57 -2.91
C VAL A 13 -8.68 -3.24 -2.64
N ILE A 14 -8.31 -3.01 -1.37
CA ILE A 14 -6.89 -2.78 -1.03
C ILE A 14 -6.06 -4.05 -1.28
N ASP A 15 -6.55 -5.23 -0.89
CA ASP A 15 -5.86 -6.50 -1.13
C ASP A 15 -5.63 -6.71 -2.64
N GLY A 16 -6.63 -6.44 -3.48
CA GLY A 16 -6.51 -6.54 -4.93
C GLY A 16 -5.47 -5.58 -5.52
N PHE A 17 -5.40 -4.34 -5.03
CA PHE A 17 -4.32 -3.42 -5.40
C PHE A 17 -2.94 -3.96 -5.00
N LEU A 18 -2.83 -4.60 -3.83
CA LEU A 18 -1.57 -5.14 -3.33
C LEU A 18 -1.16 -6.47 -3.95
N ASP A 19 -1.99 -7.11 -4.76
CA ASP A 19 -1.63 -8.35 -5.46
C ASP A 19 -0.62 -8.11 -6.60
N ASP A 20 -0.50 -6.87 -7.07
CA ASP A 20 0.53 -6.47 -8.03
C ASP A 20 1.91 -6.21 -7.38
N PHE A 21 2.02 -6.34 -6.06
CA PHE A 21 3.20 -5.98 -5.30
C PHE A 21 3.63 -7.03 -4.27
N MET A 22 4.93 -7.09 -4.00
CA MET A 22 5.52 -7.84 -2.90
C MET A 22 6.24 -6.91 -1.91
N PRO A 23 6.33 -7.25 -0.62
CA PRO A 23 7.14 -6.50 0.33
C PRO A 23 8.61 -6.44 -0.11
N ALA A 24 9.22 -5.26 -0.07
CA ALA A 24 10.64 -5.14 -0.33
C ALA A 24 11.47 -5.66 0.85
N ALA A 25 12.53 -6.41 0.55
CA ALA A 25 13.50 -6.79 1.58
C ALA A 25 14.39 -5.59 1.96
N PRO A 26 14.88 -5.52 3.21
CA PRO A 26 15.83 -4.50 3.62
C PRO A 26 17.07 -4.49 2.71
N GLY A 27 17.48 -3.29 2.26
CA GLY A 27 18.66 -3.12 1.42
C GLY A 27 18.48 -3.46 -0.07
N MET A 28 17.26 -3.74 -0.54
CA MET A 28 17.01 -3.87 -1.97
C MET A 28 17.34 -2.59 -2.73
N PRO A 29 17.93 -2.68 -3.94
CA PRO A 29 18.25 -1.50 -4.74
C PRO A 29 16.99 -0.73 -5.14
N GLU A 30 17.08 0.61 -5.14
CA GLU A 30 15.96 1.50 -5.50
C GLU A 30 15.36 1.19 -6.87
N LYS A 31 16.20 0.86 -7.86
CA LYS A 31 15.78 0.51 -9.24
C LYS A 31 14.79 -0.67 -9.32
N ASP A 32 14.83 -1.55 -8.33
CA ASP A 32 14.03 -2.79 -8.28
C ASP A 32 12.79 -2.62 -7.40
N THR A 33 12.65 -1.47 -6.76
CA THR A 33 11.54 -1.15 -5.85
C THR A 33 10.76 0.06 -6.33
N VAL A 34 9.54 0.19 -5.84
CA VAL A 34 8.74 1.41 -5.91
C VAL A 34 8.34 1.80 -4.50
N THR A 35 8.03 3.08 -4.30
CA THR A 35 7.50 3.53 -3.02
C THR A 35 6.14 4.18 -3.21
N TYR A 36 5.17 3.72 -2.44
CA TYR A 36 3.86 4.35 -2.31
C TYR A 36 3.68 4.89 -0.90
N THR A 37 3.14 6.10 -0.75
CA THR A 37 2.60 6.53 0.55
C THR A 37 1.16 6.03 0.70
N SER A 38 0.66 5.94 1.93
CA SER A 38 -0.76 5.62 2.14
C SER A 38 -1.69 6.63 1.47
N SER A 39 -1.30 7.91 1.38
CA SER A 39 -2.09 8.93 0.69
C SER A 39 -2.14 8.71 -0.82
N MET A 40 -1.06 8.22 -1.43
CA MET A 40 -1.05 7.86 -2.86
C MET A 40 -2.00 6.68 -3.10
N ILE A 41 -1.94 5.64 -2.26
CA ILE A 41 -2.82 4.47 -2.37
C ILE A 41 -4.29 4.89 -2.20
N VAL A 42 -4.61 5.75 -1.23
CA VAL A 42 -5.97 6.28 -1.06
C VAL A 42 -6.44 7.02 -2.32
N ALA A 43 -5.58 7.82 -2.94
CA ALA A 43 -5.92 8.54 -4.17
C ALA A 43 -6.18 7.61 -5.35
N GLU A 44 -5.38 6.54 -5.51
CA GLU A 44 -5.57 5.52 -6.55
C GLU A 44 -6.89 4.75 -6.37
N LEU A 45 -7.33 4.54 -5.12
CA LEU A 45 -8.53 3.77 -4.80
C LEU A 45 -9.80 4.61 -4.64
N ALA A 46 -9.70 5.94 -4.75
CA ALA A 46 -10.79 6.87 -4.41
C ALA A 46 -12.06 6.67 -5.27
N ASP A 47 -11.90 6.25 -6.53
CA ASP A 47 -13.01 5.98 -7.45
C ASP A 47 -13.65 4.59 -7.22
N MET A 48 -12.98 3.71 -6.46
CA MET A 48 -13.43 2.34 -6.20
C MET A 48 -14.05 2.20 -4.82
N VAL A 49 -13.47 2.83 -3.79
CA VAL A 49 -13.91 2.68 -2.40
C VAL A 49 -13.48 3.85 -1.51
N ASP A 50 -14.31 4.14 -0.49
CA ASP A 50 -13.99 5.10 0.57
C ASP A 50 -13.09 4.43 1.64
N VAL A 51 -11.78 4.73 1.58
CA VAL A 51 -10.75 4.22 2.50
C VAL A 51 -9.90 5.34 3.07
N SER A 52 -9.50 5.19 4.34
CA SER A 52 -8.59 6.12 5.01
C SER A 52 -7.14 5.64 4.95
N ILE A 53 -6.21 6.55 5.30
CA ILE A 53 -4.78 6.22 5.46
C ILE A 53 -4.55 5.10 6.47
N ASP A 54 -5.31 5.08 7.57
CA ASP A 54 -5.19 4.07 8.62
C ASP A 54 -5.62 2.69 8.14
N ASP A 55 -6.65 2.63 7.29
CA ASP A 55 -7.12 1.39 6.69
C ASP A 55 -6.06 0.79 5.75
N VAL A 56 -5.46 1.62 4.92
CA VAL A 56 -4.35 1.22 4.06
C VAL A 56 -3.19 0.75 4.92
N ALA A 57 -2.79 1.51 5.94
CA ALA A 57 -1.68 1.14 6.81
C ALA A 57 -1.92 -0.21 7.52
N LEU A 58 -3.14 -0.46 7.98
CA LEU A 58 -3.49 -1.72 8.63
C LEU A 58 -3.36 -2.91 7.67
N VAL A 59 -3.91 -2.80 6.45
CA VAL A 59 -3.80 -3.87 5.46
C VAL A 59 -2.35 -4.08 5.00
N MET A 60 -1.59 -3.00 4.83
CA MET A 60 -0.16 -3.07 4.50
C MET A 60 0.62 -3.85 5.56
N LEU A 61 0.40 -3.56 6.85
CA LEU A 61 1.05 -4.27 7.95
C LEU A 61 0.63 -5.74 8.01
N ASP A 62 -0.67 -6.03 7.86
CA ASP A 62 -1.23 -7.39 7.81
C ASP A 62 -0.62 -8.23 6.67
N ARG A 63 -0.41 -7.61 5.50
CA ARG A 63 0.20 -8.23 4.30
C ARG A 63 1.73 -8.34 4.39
N GLY A 64 2.34 -7.90 5.49
CA GLY A 64 3.78 -8.02 5.71
C GLY A 64 4.63 -6.88 5.13
N PHE A 65 4.02 -5.84 4.56
CA PHE A 65 4.74 -4.63 4.18
C PHE A 65 5.24 -3.91 5.43
N ARG A 66 6.32 -3.13 5.25
CA ARG A 66 6.94 -2.36 6.34
C ARG A 66 7.04 -0.90 5.94
N PRO A 67 6.73 0.03 6.85
CA PRO A 67 6.90 1.44 6.59
C PRO A 67 8.40 1.75 6.54
N GLU A 68 8.80 2.55 5.55
CA GLU A 68 10.18 3.00 5.37
C GLU A 68 10.20 4.51 5.12
N ARG A 69 11.29 5.15 5.55
CA ARG A 69 11.53 6.56 5.29
C ARG A 69 12.04 6.72 3.86
N VAL A 70 11.34 7.47 3.03
CA VAL A 70 11.82 7.79 1.67
C VAL A 70 12.83 8.93 1.70
N ASN A 71 13.64 9.04 0.64
CA ASN A 71 14.72 10.03 0.49
C ASN A 71 14.29 11.50 0.67
N HIS A 72 12.99 11.79 0.63
CA HIS A 72 12.42 13.12 0.88
C HIS A 72 11.85 13.32 2.30
N GLY A 73 12.13 12.41 3.22
CA GLY A 73 11.74 12.50 4.64
C GLY A 73 10.30 12.05 4.94
N ALA A 74 9.48 11.79 3.91
CA ALA A 74 8.15 11.21 4.08
C ALA A 74 8.23 9.71 4.49
N MET A 75 7.15 9.21 5.06
CA MET A 75 6.97 7.78 5.34
C MET A 75 6.19 7.15 4.20
N GLY A 76 6.67 6.02 3.69
CA GLY A 76 6.00 5.26 2.64
C GLY A 76 6.21 3.77 2.80
N TRP A 77 5.80 3.03 1.78
CA TRP A 77 5.87 1.59 1.72
C TRP A 77 6.75 1.21 0.54
N ARG A 78 7.94 0.68 0.83
CA ARG A 78 8.80 0.16 -0.22
C ARG A 78 8.30 -1.23 -0.63
N MET A 79 8.07 -1.41 -1.92
CA MET A 79 7.49 -2.62 -2.49
C MET A 79 8.12 -2.96 -3.83
N ILE A 80 7.99 -4.22 -4.24
CA ILE A 80 8.52 -4.77 -5.49
C ILE A 80 7.32 -5.04 -6.40
N PRO A 81 7.22 -4.44 -7.59
CA PRO A 81 6.20 -4.83 -8.56
C PRO A 81 6.38 -6.32 -8.92
N VAL A 82 5.30 -7.11 -8.90
CA VAL A 82 5.35 -8.56 -9.22
C VAL A 82 5.90 -8.80 -10.63
N SER A 83 5.66 -7.88 -11.56
CA SER A 83 6.25 -7.91 -12.91
C SER A 83 7.79 -7.86 -12.94
N LYS A 84 8.42 -7.30 -11.89
CA LYS A 84 9.88 -7.25 -11.70
C LYS A 84 10.41 -8.37 -10.81
N ALA A 85 9.54 -9.15 -10.16
CA ALA A 85 9.92 -10.20 -9.21
C ALA A 85 10.27 -11.56 -9.87
N LYS A 86 10.44 -11.62 -11.19
CA LYS A 86 10.75 -12.87 -11.90
C LYS A 86 12.27 -13.17 -11.79
N PRO A 87 12.66 -14.43 -11.46
CA PRO A 87 14.05 -14.84 -11.30
C PRO A 87 14.90 -14.71 -12.57
#